data_AF-A0A967HAA3-F1
#
_entry.id   AF-A0A967HAA3-F1
#
_cell.length_a   1.000
_cell.length_b   1.000
_cell.length_c   1.000
_cell.angle_alpha   90.00
_cell.angle_beta   90.00
_cell.angle_gamma   90.00
#
_symmetry.space_group_name_H-M   'P 1'
#
loop_
_entity.id
_entity.type
_entity.pdbx_description
1 polymer ?
#
loop_
_entity_poly.entity_id
_entity_poly.type
_entity_poly.pdbx_seq_one_letter_code
_entity_poly.pdbx_strand_id
1 'polypeptide(L)'
;MEDRGSLEDRLLSLTAAAEDLGGEREHRREELVERAEERGLGRADAEQAYDIAREEGLEPAYGMAVVLEGVSVQPLDGARPAVNAVEPNEPEWVDTPPPRKEAIRERRLRQTFRRLRSKVDEEDSIQAAFAAFAREPDLEPYDF
;
A
#
# COMPACT_ATOMS: atom_id res chain seq x y z
N MET A 1 8.93 -12.61 -17.80
CA MET A 1 7.64 -12.02 -18.20
C MET A 1 6.60 -12.77 -17.39
N GLU A 2 6.62 -12.53 -16.08
CA GLU A 2 5.72 -13.19 -15.14
C GLU A 2 4.33 -12.57 -15.24
N ASP A 3 3.37 -13.40 -14.90
CA ASP A 3 2.03 -13.46 -15.48
C ASP A 3 1.11 -12.33 -14.96
N ARG A 4 0.89 -11.30 -15.78
CA ARG A 4 -0.06 -10.22 -15.47
C ARG A 4 -1.49 -10.73 -15.28
N GLY A 5 -1.85 -11.86 -15.90
CA GLY A 5 -3.15 -12.50 -15.68
C GLY A 5 -3.29 -13.03 -14.26
N SER A 6 -2.22 -13.60 -13.70
CA SER A 6 -2.20 -14.09 -12.32
C SER A 6 -2.35 -12.98 -11.27
N LEU A 7 -1.96 -11.73 -11.56
CA LEU A 7 -2.04 -10.62 -10.61
C LEU A 7 -3.44 -10.01 -10.56
N GLU A 8 -4.09 -9.86 -11.73
CA GLU A 8 -5.48 -9.42 -11.83
C GLU A 8 -6.43 -10.42 -11.14
N ASP A 9 -6.23 -11.73 -11.34
CA ASP A 9 -7.01 -12.77 -10.67
C ASP A 9 -6.82 -12.76 -9.14
N ARG A 10 -5.61 -12.50 -8.64
CA ARG A 10 -5.33 -12.35 -7.20
C ARG A 10 -6.02 -11.12 -6.60
N LEU A 11 -5.94 -9.98 -7.29
CA LEU A 11 -6.57 -8.73 -6.83
C LEU A 11 -8.11 -8.77 -6.92
N LEU A 12 -8.68 -9.52 -7.87
CA LEU A 12 -10.12 -9.76 -7.90
C LEU A 12 -10.57 -10.69 -6.75
N SER A 13 -9.80 -11.74 -6.44
CA SER A 13 -10.03 -12.59 -5.27
C SER A 13 -9.99 -11.80 -3.95
N LEU A 14 -9.15 -10.75 -3.88
CA LEU A 14 -9.05 -9.87 -2.71
C LEU A 14 -10.33 -9.09 -2.40
N THR A 15 -11.11 -8.71 -3.41
CA THR A 15 -12.36 -7.97 -3.16
C THR A 15 -13.38 -8.81 -2.40
N ALA A 16 -13.49 -10.10 -2.72
CA ALA A 16 -14.32 -11.04 -1.97
C ALA A 16 -13.80 -11.24 -0.55
N ALA A 17 -12.48 -11.37 -0.37
CA ALA A 17 -11.87 -11.48 0.95
C ALA A 17 -12.09 -10.20 1.79
N ALA A 18 -12.07 -9.02 1.18
CA ALA A 18 -12.29 -7.76 1.86
C ALA A 18 -13.76 -7.49 2.24
N GLU A 19 -14.70 -8.03 1.47
CA GLU A 19 -16.13 -8.02 1.83
C GLU A 19 -16.41 -8.89 3.07
N ASP A 20 -15.76 -10.06 3.19
CA ASP A 20 -15.81 -10.93 4.38
C ASP A 20 -15.22 -10.26 5.65
N LEU A 21 -14.45 -9.19 5.47
CA LEU A 21 -13.75 -8.43 6.50
C LEU A 21 -14.56 -7.20 7.01
N GLY A 22 -15.84 -7.06 6.63
CA GLY A 22 -16.73 -5.94 7.02
C GLY A 22 -17.53 -6.09 8.34
N GLY A 23 -17.16 -5.37 9.41
CA GLY A 23 -17.84 -5.35 10.74
C GLY A 23 -17.47 -4.15 11.65
N GLU A 24 -18.08 -3.98 12.84
CA GLU A 24 -18.02 -2.78 13.72
C GLU A 24 -16.62 -2.35 14.24
N ARG A 25 -16.36 -1.04 14.27
CA ARG A 25 -15.04 -0.36 14.15
C ARG A 25 -13.88 -0.78 15.07
N GLU A 26 -14.11 -1.23 16.30
CA GLU A 26 -13.04 -1.48 17.28
C GLU A 26 -12.75 -2.98 17.46
N HIS A 27 -13.79 -3.83 17.52
CA HIS A 27 -13.62 -5.28 17.30
C HIS A 27 -13.08 -5.58 15.91
N ARG A 28 -13.43 -4.77 14.90
CA ARG A 28 -12.88 -4.89 13.54
C ARG A 28 -11.36 -4.76 13.49
N ARG A 29 -10.71 -3.94 14.33
CA ARG A 29 -9.24 -3.81 14.24
C ARG A 29 -8.57 -5.12 14.65
N GLU A 30 -8.94 -5.64 15.82
CA GLU A 30 -8.39 -6.89 16.35
C GLU A 30 -8.70 -8.05 15.39
N GLU A 31 -9.95 -8.18 14.95
CA GLU A 31 -10.37 -9.24 14.01
C GLU A 31 -9.63 -9.17 12.67
N LEU A 32 -9.41 -7.98 12.12
CA LEU A 32 -8.69 -7.84 10.86
C LEU A 32 -7.20 -8.15 11.02
N VAL A 33 -6.60 -7.69 12.12
CA VAL A 33 -5.19 -7.98 12.44
C VAL A 33 -5.01 -9.48 12.63
N GLU A 34 -5.84 -10.13 13.43
CA GLU A 34 -5.79 -11.58 13.66
C GLU A 34 -5.96 -12.36 12.35
N ARG A 35 -6.93 -12.00 11.50
CA ARG A 35 -7.10 -12.65 10.19
C ARG A 35 -5.92 -12.42 9.25
N ALA A 36 -5.27 -11.26 9.32
CA ALA A 36 -4.05 -11.01 8.55
C ALA A 36 -2.87 -11.85 9.08
N GLU A 37 -2.77 -12.01 10.40
CA GLU A 37 -1.80 -12.89 11.05
C GLU A 37 -1.98 -14.35 10.65
N GLU A 38 -3.22 -14.85 10.64
CA GLU A 38 -3.56 -16.20 10.19
C GLU A 38 -3.15 -16.46 8.74
N ARG A 39 -3.09 -15.40 7.92
CA ARG A 39 -2.67 -15.45 6.51
C ARG A 39 -1.17 -15.18 6.32
N GLY A 40 -0.42 -15.02 7.42
CA GLY A 40 1.04 -14.96 7.43
C GLY A 40 1.65 -13.56 7.55
N LEU A 41 0.85 -12.51 7.72
CA LEU A 41 1.38 -11.16 7.96
C LEU A 41 1.83 -11.01 9.41
N GLY A 42 3.00 -10.43 9.66
CA GLY A 42 3.42 -10.13 11.02
C GLY A 42 2.47 -9.16 11.71
N ARG A 43 2.18 -9.35 13.01
CA ARG A 43 1.24 -8.48 13.75
C ARG A 43 1.55 -6.99 13.61
N ALA A 44 2.82 -6.62 13.80
CA ALA A 44 3.27 -5.24 13.70
C ALA A 44 3.02 -4.67 12.29
N ASP A 45 3.16 -5.50 11.26
CA ASP A 45 2.96 -5.11 9.87
C ASP A 45 1.47 -4.97 9.55
N ALA A 46 0.63 -5.86 10.07
CA ALA A 46 -0.83 -5.79 9.98
C ALA A 46 -1.40 -4.56 10.70
N GLU A 47 -0.93 -4.28 11.91
CA GLU A 47 -1.31 -3.10 12.69
C GLU A 47 -0.91 -1.81 11.97
N GLN A 48 0.32 -1.75 11.44
CA GLN A 48 0.76 -0.58 10.69
C GLN A 48 -0.03 -0.41 9.38
N ALA A 49 -0.31 -1.50 8.65
CA ALA A 49 -1.14 -1.44 7.44
C ALA A 49 -2.55 -0.94 7.75
N TYR A 50 -3.16 -1.38 8.86
CA TYR A 50 -4.45 -0.89 9.32
C TYR A 50 -4.40 0.62 9.59
N ASP A 51 -3.43 1.07 10.40
CA ASP A 51 -3.35 2.46 10.84
C ASP A 51 -3.10 3.40 9.63
N ILE A 52 -2.18 3.02 8.73
CA ILE A 52 -1.92 3.79 7.50
C ILE A 52 -3.15 3.81 6.58
N ALA A 53 -3.84 2.68 6.40
CA ALA A 53 -5.05 2.65 5.56
C ALA A 53 -6.11 3.63 6.09
N ARG A 54 -6.34 3.64 7.41
CA ARG A 54 -7.26 4.59 8.05
C ARG A 54 -6.85 6.04 7.83
N GLU A 55 -5.58 6.36 8.01
CA GLU A 55 -5.05 7.72 7.84
C GLU A 55 -5.22 8.22 6.41
N GLU A 56 -5.02 7.34 5.42
CA GLU A 56 -5.14 7.68 4.00
C GLU A 56 -6.60 7.63 3.50
N GLY A 57 -7.55 7.32 4.39
CA GLY A 57 -8.98 7.24 4.08
C GLY A 57 -9.38 6.01 3.27
N LEU A 58 -8.53 4.98 3.23
CA LEU A 58 -8.82 3.69 2.63
C LEU A 58 -9.48 2.79 3.69
N GLU A 59 -10.47 1.99 3.30
CA GLU A 59 -11.02 0.95 4.17
C GLU A 59 -9.92 -0.07 4.53
N PRO A 60 -9.59 -0.26 5.83
CA PRO A 60 -8.47 -1.10 6.26
C PRO A 60 -8.45 -2.52 5.70
N ALA A 61 -9.62 -3.13 5.47
CA ALA A 61 -9.70 -4.44 4.83
C ALA A 61 -9.06 -4.46 3.43
N TYR A 62 -9.24 -3.40 2.64
CA TYR A 62 -8.62 -3.26 1.31
C TYR A 62 -7.12 -3.02 1.43
N GLY A 63 -6.68 -2.22 2.41
CA GLY A 63 -5.25 -2.00 2.67
C GLY A 63 -4.52 -3.29 3.04
N MET A 64 -5.09 -4.08 3.96
CA MET A 64 -4.50 -5.36 4.39
C MET A 64 -4.50 -6.41 3.29
N ALA A 65 -5.55 -6.47 2.47
CA ALA A 65 -5.60 -7.32 1.29
C ALA A 65 -4.38 -7.10 0.37
N VAL A 66 -4.07 -5.84 0.05
CA VAL A 66 -2.93 -5.47 -0.78
C VAL A 66 -1.59 -5.90 -0.17
N VAL A 67 -1.44 -5.72 1.14
CA VAL A 67 -0.23 -6.10 1.87
C VAL A 67 -0.05 -7.61 1.90
N LEU A 68 -1.12 -8.37 2.11
CA LEU A 68 -1.11 -9.84 2.10
C LEU A 68 -0.72 -10.43 0.74
N GLU A 69 -1.14 -9.80 -0.37
CA GLU A 69 -0.70 -10.22 -1.70
C GLU A 69 0.73 -9.80 -2.03
N GLY A 70 1.38 -9.03 -1.14
CA GLY A 70 2.76 -8.61 -1.30
C GLY A 70 2.95 -7.74 -2.52
N VAL A 71 2.09 -6.74 -2.74
CA VAL A 71 2.22 -5.79 -3.85
C VAL A 71 2.29 -4.35 -3.35
N SER A 72 3.15 -3.54 -3.96
CA SER A 72 3.28 -2.12 -3.65
C SER A 72 3.50 -1.29 -4.90
N VAL A 73 3.06 -0.04 -4.87
CA VAL A 73 3.43 0.94 -5.89
C VAL A 73 4.88 1.35 -5.64
N GLN A 74 5.75 1.13 -6.64
CA GLN A 74 7.11 1.62 -6.61
C GLN A 74 7.10 3.16 -6.48
N PRO A 75 7.85 3.73 -5.53
CA PRO A 75 8.08 5.16 -5.56
C PRO A 75 8.76 5.49 -6.89
N LEU A 76 8.24 6.50 -7.59
CA LEU A 76 8.96 7.09 -8.71
C LEU A 76 10.20 7.78 -8.13
N ASP A 77 11.29 7.03 -8.02
CA ASP A 77 12.60 7.56 -7.72
C ASP A 77 13.00 8.46 -8.89
N GLY A 78 12.73 9.76 -8.80
CA GLY A 78 13.09 10.66 -9.88
C GLY A 78 12.69 12.12 -9.77
N ALA A 79 11.63 12.47 -9.03
CA ALA A 79 11.36 13.88 -8.79
C ALA A 79 12.13 14.35 -7.56
N ARG A 80 13.47 14.47 -7.67
CA ARG A 80 14.14 15.54 -6.92
C ARG A 80 13.35 16.79 -7.34
N PRO A 81 12.72 17.56 -6.42
CA PRO A 81 12.09 18.79 -6.84
C PRO A 81 13.13 19.54 -7.67
N ALA A 82 12.74 20.09 -8.82
CA ALA A 82 13.57 21.02 -9.54
C ALA A 82 13.72 22.24 -8.63
N VAL A 83 14.61 22.13 -7.65
CA VAL A 83 15.15 23.25 -6.92
C VAL A 83 15.75 24.10 -8.02
N ASN A 84 15.09 25.23 -8.28
CA ASN A 84 15.71 26.34 -8.98
C ASN A 84 17.16 26.39 -8.52
N ALA A 85 18.11 26.31 -9.46
CA ALA A 85 19.53 26.16 -9.18
C ALA A 85 20.02 27.25 -8.21
N VAL A 86 19.88 26.99 -6.93
CA VAL A 86 20.63 27.59 -5.84
C VAL A 86 21.73 26.57 -5.63
N GLU A 87 22.96 26.99 -5.92
CA GLU A 87 24.15 26.16 -5.75
C GLU A 87 24.08 25.43 -4.40
N PRO A 88 24.24 24.10 -4.37
CA PRO A 88 24.22 23.35 -3.13
C PRO A 88 25.55 23.61 -2.42
N ASN A 89 25.64 24.68 -1.65
CA ASN A 89 26.47 24.68 -0.46
C ASN A 89 25.72 23.90 0.63
N GLU A 90 25.44 22.62 0.37
CA GLU A 90 25.09 21.68 1.44
C GLU A 90 26.35 21.55 2.31
N PRO A 91 26.30 21.93 3.60
CA PRO A 91 27.48 21.84 4.46
C PRO A 91 27.94 20.38 4.60
N GLU A 92 29.25 20.12 4.58
CA GLU A 92 29.85 18.78 4.73
C GLU A 92 29.39 17.98 5.97
N TRP A 93 28.78 18.64 6.96
CA TRP A 93 28.24 17.99 8.17
C TRP A 93 26.82 17.43 8.01
N VAL A 94 26.15 17.66 6.86
CA VAL A 94 24.83 17.09 6.56
C VAL A 94 25.00 15.83 5.73
N ASP A 95 25.56 14.78 6.31
CA ASP A 95 25.28 13.43 5.83
C ASP A 95 23.81 13.16 6.12
N THR A 96 22.94 13.25 5.11
CA THR A 96 21.56 12.81 5.27
C THR A 96 21.62 11.30 5.45
N PRO A 97 21.35 10.76 6.66
CA PRO A 97 21.40 9.31 6.84
C PRO A 97 20.38 8.68 5.90
N PRO A 98 20.70 7.54 5.25
CA PRO A 98 19.74 6.87 4.40
C PRO A 98 18.48 6.58 5.22
N PRO A 99 17.28 6.75 4.64
CA PRO A 99 16.04 6.48 5.35
C PRO A 99 16.07 5.04 5.89
N ARG A 100 15.71 4.88 7.16
CA ARG A 100 15.61 3.56 7.80
C ARG A 100 14.60 2.71 7.03
N LYS A 101 14.82 1.38 6.96
CA LYS A 101 13.95 0.44 6.21
C LYS A 101 12.47 0.65 6.50
N GLU A 102 12.11 0.87 7.76
CA GLU A 102 10.75 1.17 8.23
C GLU A 102 10.14 2.41 7.56
N ALA A 103 10.92 3.48 7.40
CA ALA A 103 10.46 4.72 6.77
C ALA A 103 10.24 4.55 5.25
N ILE A 104 11.06 3.73 4.59
CA ILE A 104 10.85 3.39 3.17
C ILE A 104 9.56 2.57 3.01
N ARG A 105 9.37 1.58 3.89
CA ARG A 105 8.18 0.73 3.91
C ARG A 105 6.91 1.53 4.16
N GLU A 106 6.89 2.38 5.18
CA GLU A 106 5.74 3.26 5.47
C GLU A 106 5.43 4.18 4.28
N ARG A 107 6.44 4.79 3.67
CA ARG A 107 6.26 5.65 2.50
C ARG A 107 5.63 4.89 1.32
N ARG A 108 6.07 3.65 1.07
CA ARG A 108 5.49 2.77 0.05
C ARG A 108 4.05 2.42 0.36
N LEU A 109 3.73 2.05 1.60
CA LEU A 109 2.36 1.76 2.03
C LEU A 109 1.43 2.95 1.81
N ARG A 110 1.82 4.15 2.27
CA ARG A 110 1.06 5.38 2.08
C ARG A 110 0.79 5.67 0.60
N GLN A 111 1.82 5.57 -0.23
CA GLN A 111 1.68 5.81 -1.68
C GLN A 111 0.74 4.80 -2.34
N THR A 112 0.90 3.53 -2.00
CA THR A 112 0.10 2.41 -2.49
C THR A 112 -1.38 2.61 -2.12
N PHE A 113 -1.65 2.94 -0.85
CA PHE A 113 -3.02 3.13 -0.37
C PHE A 113 -3.68 4.38 -0.94
N ARG A 114 -2.94 5.49 -1.11
CA ARG A 114 -3.46 6.68 -1.80
C ARG A 114 -3.85 6.39 -3.24
N ARG A 115 -3.03 5.62 -3.97
CA ARG A 115 -3.32 5.20 -5.35
C ARG A 115 -4.57 4.33 -5.40
N LEU A 116 -4.63 3.29 -4.58
CA LEU A 116 -5.82 2.42 -4.52
C LEU A 116 -7.07 3.21 -4.14
N ARG A 117 -6.99 4.08 -3.13
CA ARG A 117 -8.08 4.97 -2.74
C ARG A 117 -8.54 5.86 -3.89
N SER A 118 -7.62 6.38 -4.70
CA SER A 118 -7.97 7.15 -5.90
C SER A 118 -8.74 6.30 -6.92
N LYS A 119 -8.39 5.02 -7.09
CA LYS A 119 -9.15 4.08 -7.94
C LYS A 119 -10.53 3.75 -7.38
N VAL A 120 -10.65 3.63 -6.07
CA VAL A 120 -11.95 3.45 -5.40
C VAL A 120 -12.85 4.67 -5.59
N ASP A 121 -12.29 5.87 -5.60
CA ASP A 121 -13.04 7.12 -5.84
C ASP A 121 -13.41 7.32 -7.33
N GLU A 122 -12.60 6.78 -8.26
CA GLU A 122 -12.78 6.94 -9.72
C GLU A 122 -13.73 5.91 -10.36
N GLU A 123 -13.81 4.70 -9.79
CA GLU A 123 -14.49 3.56 -10.40
C GLU A 123 -15.86 3.27 -9.74
N ASP A 124 -16.82 2.78 -10.53
CA ASP A 124 -18.19 2.53 -10.06
C ASP A 124 -18.33 1.32 -9.10
N SER A 125 -17.26 0.51 -8.95
CA SER A 125 -17.24 -0.66 -8.07
C SER A 125 -15.85 -0.95 -7.52
N ILE A 126 -15.80 -1.62 -6.38
CA ILE A 126 -14.52 -2.02 -5.76
C ILE A 126 -13.75 -3.02 -6.64
N GLN A 127 -14.44 -3.91 -7.35
CA GLN A 127 -13.84 -4.84 -8.31
C GLN A 127 -13.17 -4.09 -9.47
N ALA A 128 -13.85 -3.08 -10.02
CA ALA A 128 -13.29 -2.22 -11.05
C ALA A 128 -12.08 -1.42 -10.53
N ALA A 129 -12.15 -0.90 -9.30
CA ALA A 129 -11.05 -0.21 -8.65
C ALA A 129 -9.80 -1.09 -8.49
N PHE A 130 -9.96 -2.33 -8.02
CA PHE A 130 -8.87 -3.28 -7.89
C PHE A 130 -8.32 -3.73 -9.24
N ALA A 131 -9.17 -3.94 -10.25
CA ALA A 131 -8.73 -4.26 -11.60
C ALA A 131 -7.98 -3.08 -12.26
N ALA A 132 -8.42 -1.84 -12.04
CA ALA A 132 -7.72 -0.64 -12.50
C ALA A 132 -6.37 -0.48 -11.78
N PHE A 133 -6.34 -0.71 -10.48
CA PHE A 133 -5.11 -0.69 -9.68
C PHE A 133 -4.11 -1.77 -10.12
N ALA A 134 -4.58 -2.98 -10.46
CA ALA A 134 -3.77 -4.07 -11.00
C ALA A 134 -3.02 -3.70 -12.30
N ARG A 135 -3.55 -2.73 -13.05
CA ARG A 135 -3.01 -2.27 -14.33
C ARG A 135 -2.05 -1.09 -14.19
N GLU A 136 -1.82 -0.59 -12.97
CA GLU A 136 -0.87 0.48 -12.71
C GLU A 136 0.54 0.04 -13.16
N PRO A 137 1.26 0.87 -13.95
CA PRO A 137 2.49 0.46 -14.61
C PRO A 137 3.67 0.27 -13.63
N ASP A 138 3.56 0.83 -12.44
CA ASP A 138 4.55 0.85 -11.35
C ASP A 138 4.14 -0.02 -10.16
N LEU A 139 3.13 -0.89 -10.32
CA LEU A 139 2.76 -1.88 -9.33
C LEU A 139 3.69 -3.10 -9.43
N GLU A 140 4.40 -3.41 -8.35
CA GLU A 140 5.36 -4.52 -8.31
C GLU A 140 5.23 -5.35 -7.04
N PRO A 141 5.67 -6.63 -7.07
CA PRO A 141 5.82 -7.43 -5.86
C PRO A 141 6.72 -6.74 -4.84
N TYR A 142 6.33 -6.79 -3.57
CA TYR A 142 7.04 -6.21 -2.44
C TYR A 142 6.85 -7.06 -1.19
N ASP A 143 7.96 -7.35 -0.53
CA ASP A 143 7.99 -8.10 0.73
C ASP A 143 7.83 -7.10 1.89
N PHE A 144 6.66 -7.16 2.55
CA PHE A 144 6.28 -6.25 3.62
C PHE A 144 6.81 -6.70 4.97
#